data_AF-A0A849E195-F1
#
_entry.id   AF-A0A849E195-F1
#
_cell.length_a   1.000
_cell.length_b   1.000
_cell.length_c   1.000
_cell.angle_alpha   90.00
_cell.angle_beta   90.00
_cell.angle_gamma   90.00
#
_symmetry.space_group_name_H-M   'P 1'
#
loop_
_entity.id
_entity.type
_entity.pdbx_description
1 polymer ?
#
loop_
_entity_poly.entity_id
_entity_poly.type
_entity_poly.pdbx_seq_one_letter_code
_entity_poly.pdbx_strand_id
1 'polypeptide(L)'
;SALTAHAFEKGLFGYGQYLVGFGIVFFAYSTLIAWSYYGDRCAEYLFGEKAIPVYRWIYVGCITIGAVGGLQVIWTIADIFNALMAIPNLIGLLLLSGVVARETKRYCERLKRGDFKRQK
;
A
#
# COMPACT_ATOMS: atom_id res chain seq x y z
N SER A 1 9.13 10.47 14.44
CA SER A 1 9.46 9.35 15.35
C SER A 1 10.49 9.73 16.41
N ALA A 2 10.36 10.91 17.05
CA ALA A 2 11.25 11.29 18.14
C ALA A 2 10.98 10.45 19.42
N LEU A 3 9.71 10.14 19.67
CA LEU A 3 9.29 9.36 20.84
C LEU A 3 9.79 7.90 20.79
N THR A 4 9.69 7.26 19.62
CA THR A 4 10.17 5.90 19.40
C THR A 4 11.71 5.84 19.44
N ALA A 5 12.40 6.80 18.82
CA ALA A 5 13.85 6.88 18.87
C ALA A 5 14.35 7.05 20.32
N HIS A 6 13.74 7.94 21.12
CA HIS A 6 14.10 8.11 22.54
C HIS A 6 13.80 6.89 23.41
N ALA A 7 12.70 6.17 23.14
CA ALA A 7 12.39 4.94 23.87
C ALA A 7 13.44 3.84 23.58
N PHE A 8 13.88 3.72 22.33
CA PHE A 8 14.94 2.76 21.94
C PHE A 8 16.34 3.21 22.38
N GLU A 9 16.62 4.50 22.44
CA GLU A 9 17.88 5.02 22.98
C GLU A 9 18.07 4.61 24.45
N LYS A 10 17.01 4.72 25.26
CA LYS A 10 16.99 4.24 26.66
C LYS A 10 17.09 2.71 26.77
N GLY A 11 16.53 1.95 25.83
CA GLY A 11 16.51 0.48 25.87
C GLY A 11 17.73 -0.22 25.26
N LEU A 12 18.47 0.46 24.37
CA LEU A 12 19.58 -0.11 23.59
C LEU A 12 20.90 0.65 23.78
N PHE A 13 21.22 1.00 25.04
CA PHE A 13 22.53 1.56 25.43
C PHE A 13 23.05 2.67 24.50
N GLY A 14 22.18 3.58 24.03
CA GLY A 14 22.55 4.72 23.18
C GLY A 14 22.65 4.47 21.66
N TYR A 15 22.67 3.21 21.19
CA TYR A 15 22.76 2.89 19.75
C TYR A 15 21.40 2.74 19.06
N GLY A 16 20.31 2.62 19.82
CA GLY A 16 18.96 2.38 19.31
C GLY A 16 18.47 3.44 18.30
N GLN A 17 18.90 4.69 18.45
CA GLN A 17 18.50 5.78 17.55
C GLN A 17 18.99 5.57 16.10
N TYR A 18 20.21 5.07 15.91
CA TYR A 18 20.81 4.86 14.58
C TYR A 18 20.17 3.68 13.86
N LEU A 19 19.91 2.59 14.60
CA LEU A 19 19.22 1.41 14.07
C LEU A 19 17.80 1.74 13.62
N VAL A 20 17.06 2.48 14.45
CA VAL A 20 15.70 2.93 14.14
C VAL A 20 15.69 3.90 12.95
N GLY A 21 16.66 4.82 12.89
CA GLY A 21 16.81 5.74 11.76
C GLY A 21 17.00 5.00 10.44
N PHE A 22 17.93 4.03 10.40
CA PHE A 22 18.16 3.21 9.21
C PHE A 22 16.91 2.41 8.85
N GLY A 23 16.28 1.72 9.81
CA GLY A 23 15.06 0.94 9.58
C GLY A 23 13.90 1.77 9.02
N ILE A 24 13.70 3.00 9.50
CA ILE A 24 12.66 3.90 8.99
C ILE A 24 12.93 4.29 7.53
N VAL A 25 14.19 4.53 7.15
CA VAL A 25 14.54 4.87 5.76
C VAL A 25 14.18 3.71 4.82
N PHE A 26 14.57 2.47 5.14
CA PHE A 26 14.21 1.31 4.31
C PHE A 26 12.71 1.06 4.28
N PHE A 27 12.02 1.21 5.40
CA PHE A 27 10.58 1.03 5.50
C PHE A 27 9.81 2.08 4.70
N ALA A 28 10.22 3.35 4.80
CA ALA A 28 9.65 4.43 4.01
C ALA A 28 9.89 4.19 2.51
N TYR A 29 11.10 3.80 2.13
CA TYR A 29 11.44 3.49 0.75
C TYR A 29 10.62 2.33 0.17
N SER A 30 10.48 1.21 0.90
CA SER A 30 9.63 0.10 0.45
C SER A 30 8.17 0.51 0.30
N THR A 31 7.70 1.40 1.17
CA THR A 31 6.34 1.95 1.10
C THR A 31 6.18 2.80 -0.17
N LEU A 32 7.10 3.71 -0.46
CA LEU A 32 7.06 4.53 -1.68
C LEU A 32 7.02 3.68 -2.95
N ILE A 33 7.80 2.60 -3.03
CA ILE A 33 7.75 1.69 -4.19
C ILE A 33 6.38 1.03 -4.32
N ALA A 34 5.83 0.52 -3.21
CA ALA A 34 4.52 -0.13 -3.23
C ALA A 34 3.43 0.85 -3.71
N TRP A 35 3.41 2.07 -3.18
CA TRP A 35 2.45 3.10 -3.58
C TRP A 35 2.63 3.56 -5.04
N SER A 36 3.87 3.69 -5.51
CA SER A 36 4.15 3.95 -6.93
C SER A 36 3.58 2.85 -7.82
N TYR A 37 3.72 1.57 -7.43
CA TYR A 37 3.23 0.44 -8.22
C TYR A 37 1.69 0.39 -8.26
N TYR A 38 1.02 0.63 -7.14
CA TYR A 38 -0.44 0.74 -7.13
C TYR A 38 -0.91 1.89 -8.03
N GLY A 39 -0.21 3.01 -8.00
CA GLY A 39 -0.43 4.14 -8.88
C GLY A 39 -0.26 3.83 -10.36
N ASP A 40 0.81 3.12 -10.73
CA ASP A 40 1.05 2.66 -12.11
C ASP A 40 -0.13 1.82 -12.63
N ARG A 41 -0.66 0.90 -11.81
CA ARG A 41 -1.81 0.05 -12.19
C ARG A 41 -3.09 0.86 -12.36
N CYS A 42 -3.34 1.83 -11.49
CA CYS A 42 -4.48 2.74 -11.64
C CYS A 42 -4.34 3.60 -12.90
N ALA A 43 -3.16 4.16 -13.15
CA ALA A 43 -2.89 4.98 -14.33
C ALA A 43 -3.03 4.18 -15.63
N GLU A 44 -2.54 2.95 -15.64
CA GLU A 44 -2.70 1.99 -16.74
C GLU A 44 -4.18 1.68 -17.00
N TYR A 45 -4.96 1.44 -15.93
CA TYR A 45 -6.40 1.17 -16.04
C TYR A 45 -7.20 2.36 -16.60
N LEU A 46 -6.87 3.59 -16.18
CA LEU A 46 -7.58 4.80 -16.60
C LEU A 46 -7.15 5.35 -17.98
N PHE A 47 -5.85 5.35 -18.27
CA PHE A 47 -5.27 6.06 -19.42
C PHE A 47 -4.42 5.17 -20.34
N GLY A 48 -4.28 3.88 -20.02
CA GLY A 48 -3.47 2.92 -20.76
C GLY A 48 -1.98 2.95 -20.40
N GLU A 49 -1.22 1.99 -20.91
CA GLU A 49 0.21 1.77 -20.57
C GLU A 49 1.11 2.99 -20.84
N LYS A 50 0.75 3.83 -21.80
CA LYS A 50 1.55 5.01 -22.17
C LYS A 50 1.56 6.10 -21.10
N ALA A 51 0.62 6.07 -20.15
CA ALA A 51 0.52 7.04 -19.07
C ALA A 51 1.45 6.73 -17.88
N ILE A 52 1.93 5.48 -17.76
CA ILE A 52 2.82 5.01 -16.68
C ILE A 52 4.06 5.91 -16.50
N PRO A 53 4.87 6.20 -17.53
CA PRO A 53 6.06 7.04 -17.34
C PRO A 53 5.72 8.46 -16.89
N VAL A 54 4.62 9.04 -17.37
CA VAL A 54 4.16 10.38 -16.96
C VAL A 54 3.74 10.38 -15.49
N TYR A 55 2.98 9.35 -15.08
CA TYR A 55 2.56 9.18 -13.69
C TYR A 55 3.76 9.11 -12.74
N ARG A 56 4.80 8.34 -13.09
CA ARG A 56 6.02 8.21 -12.26
C ARG A 56 6.73 9.54 -12.05
N TRP A 57 6.84 10.38 -13.08
CA TRP A 57 7.42 11.72 -12.95
C TRP A 57 6.61 12.60 -12.01
N ILE A 58 5.27 12.57 -12.12
CA ILE A 58 4.37 13.30 -11.22
C ILE A 58 4.53 12.78 -9.78
N TYR A 59 4.58 11.46 -9.59
CA TYR A 59 4.71 10.82 -8.28
C TYR A 59 5.99 11.26 -7.55
N VAL A 60 7.14 11.28 -8.25
CA VAL A 60 8.42 11.77 -7.68
C VAL A 60 8.34 13.27 -7.32
N GLY A 61 7.68 14.07 -8.15
CA GLY A 61 7.41 15.48 -7.85
C GLY A 61 6.56 15.64 -6.59
N CYS A 62 5.49 14.88 -6.46
CA CYS A 62 4.62 14.87 -5.27
C CYS A 62 5.36 14.43 -4.00
N ILE A 63 6.27 13.45 -4.06
CA ILE A 63 7.12 13.07 -2.91
C ILE A 63 7.98 14.25 -2.46
N THR A 64 8.60 14.95 -3.41
CA THR A 64 9.47 16.09 -3.11
C THR A 64 8.68 17.22 -2.46
N ILE A 65 7.48 17.52 -2.98
CA ILE A 65 6.58 18.52 -2.38
C ILE A 65 6.10 18.05 -1.00
N GLY A 66 5.78 16.77 -0.83
CA GLY A 66 5.35 16.18 0.43
C GLY A 66 6.42 16.21 1.52
N ALA A 67 7.70 16.15 1.14
CA ALA A 67 8.82 16.30 2.08
C ALA A 67 8.97 17.73 2.63
N VAL A 68 8.53 18.74 1.88
CA VAL A 68 8.65 20.17 2.24
C VAL A 68 7.32 20.74 2.79
N GLY A 69 6.19 20.12 2.46
CA GLY A 69 4.86 20.58 2.83
C GLY A 69 4.50 20.40 4.31
N GLY A 70 3.40 21.03 4.72
CA GLY A 70 2.87 20.92 6.08
C GLY A 70 2.33 19.51 6.35
N LEU A 71 2.94 18.82 7.33
CA LEU A 71 2.62 17.44 7.70
C LEU A 71 1.12 17.21 7.89
N GLN A 72 0.44 18.10 8.63
CA GLN A 72 -0.98 17.96 8.94
C GLN A 72 -1.89 17.99 7.71
N VAL A 73 -1.59 18.87 6.74
CA VAL A 73 -2.38 18.98 5.49
C VAL A 73 -2.22 17.72 4.65
N ILE A 74 -1.00 17.19 4.57
CA ILE A 74 -0.71 15.95 3.82
C ILE A 74 -1.46 14.76 4.43
N TRP A 75 -1.46 14.62 5.75
CA TRP A 75 -2.22 13.57 6.44
C TRP A 75 -3.72 13.68 6.18
N THR A 76 -4.30 14.88 6.30
CA THR A 76 -5.73 15.07 6.03
C THR A 76 -6.10 14.73 4.59
N ILE A 77 -5.30 15.15 3.61
CA ILE A 77 -5.54 14.83 2.20
C ILE A 77 -5.43 13.31 1.96
N ALA A 78 -4.41 12.65 2.55
CA ALA A 78 -4.23 11.21 2.43
C ALA A 78 -5.41 10.41 3.01
N ASP A 79 -5.91 10.81 4.19
CA ASP A 79 -7.05 10.16 4.83
C ASP A 79 -8.33 10.31 4.00
N ILE A 80 -8.57 11.47 3.40
CA ILE A 80 -9.73 11.70 2.52
C ILE A 80 -9.65 10.81 1.27
N PHE A 81 -8.50 10.75 0.60
CA PHE A 81 -8.34 9.89 -0.58
C PHE A 81 -8.44 8.40 -0.24
N ASN A 82 -7.88 7.97 0.89
CA ASN A 82 -8.01 6.59 1.36
C ASN A 82 -9.46 6.24 1.69
N ALA A 83 -10.21 7.14 2.33
CA ALA A 83 -11.63 6.95 2.58
C ALA A 83 -12.42 6.85 1.26
N LEU A 84 -12.15 7.74 0.30
CA LEU A 84 -12.81 7.75 -1.00
C LEU A 84 -12.54 6.47 -1.80
N MET A 85 -11.35 5.88 -1.69
CA MET A 85 -11.01 4.60 -2.30
C MET A 85 -11.63 3.41 -1.55
N ALA A 86 -11.67 3.47 -0.21
CA ALA A 86 -12.17 2.39 0.63
C ALA A 86 -13.69 2.23 0.51
N ILE A 87 -14.46 3.32 0.46
CA ILE A 87 -15.93 3.29 0.40
C ILE A 87 -16.48 2.42 -0.76
N PRO A 88 -16.14 2.67 -2.05
CA PRO A 88 -16.66 1.87 -3.16
C PRO A 88 -16.19 0.41 -3.09
N ASN A 89 -14.93 0.18 -2.70
CA ASN A 89 -14.38 -1.17 -2.58
C ASN A 89 -15.07 -1.98 -1.47
N LEU A 90 -15.32 -1.38 -0.30
CA LEU A 90 -16.01 -2.01 0.81
C LEU A 90 -17.48 -2.30 0.49
N ILE A 91 -18.18 -1.38 -0.17
CA ILE A 91 -19.56 -1.62 -0.63
C ILE A 91 -19.61 -2.80 -1.60
N GLY A 92 -18.71 -2.82 -2.59
CA GLY A 92 -18.58 -3.94 -3.53
C GLY A 92 -18.30 -5.25 -2.81
N LEU A 93 -17.36 -5.27 -1.86
CA LEU A 93 -17.03 -6.45 -1.08
C LEU A 93 -18.22 -6.97 -0.26
N LEU A 94 -18.99 -6.10 0.39
CA LEU A 94 -20.16 -6.50 1.16
C LEU A 94 -21.24 -7.12 0.26
N LEU A 95 -21.51 -6.53 -0.90
CA LEU A 95 -22.46 -7.09 -1.87
C LEU A 95 -21.98 -8.41 -2.48
N LEU A 96 -20.68 -8.54 -2.76
CA LEU A 96 -20.10 -9.76 -3.33
C LEU A 96 -19.71 -10.79 -2.28
N SER A 97 -19.83 -10.51 -0.98
CA SER A 97 -19.39 -11.40 0.11
C SER A 97 -20.01 -12.80 -0.01
N GLY A 98 -21.30 -12.88 -0.37
CA GLY A 98 -22.00 -14.14 -0.64
C GLY A 98 -21.46 -14.90 -1.86
N VAL A 99 -21.06 -14.19 -2.92
CA VAL A 99 -20.46 -14.79 -4.12
C VAL A 99 -19.06 -15.32 -3.81
N VAL A 100 -18.24 -14.54 -3.10
CA VAL A 100 -16.89 -14.94 -2.67
C VAL A 100 -16.95 -16.17 -1.77
N ALA A 101 -17.87 -16.21 -0.80
CA ALA A 101 -18.05 -17.37 0.08
C ALA A 101 -18.43 -18.63 -0.72
N ARG A 102 -19.32 -18.49 -1.71
CA ARG A 102 -19.73 -19.61 -2.59
C ARG A 102 -18.57 -20.13 -3.43
N GLU A 103 -17.82 -19.24 -4.09
CA GLU A 103 -16.66 -19.64 -4.90
C GLU A 103 -15.53 -20.21 -4.04
N THR A 104 -15.32 -19.69 -2.82
CA THR A 104 -14.35 -20.24 -1.86
C THR A 104 -14.72 -21.67 -1.47
N LYS A 105 -15.99 -21.93 -1.18
CA LYS A 105 -16.47 -23.29 -0.87
C LYS A 105 -16.26 -24.23 -2.07
N ARG A 106 -16.61 -23.77 -3.28
CA ARG A 106 -16.40 -24.52 -4.52
C ARG A 106 -14.92 -24.81 -4.80
N TYR A 107 -14.03 -23.86 -4.54
CA TYR A 107 -12.58 -24.04 -4.65
C TYR A 107 -12.07 -25.08 -3.66
N CYS A 108 -12.46 -24.99 -2.39
CA CYS A 108 -12.10 -25.97 -1.35
C CYS A 108 -12.62 -27.38 -1.68
N GLU A 109 -13.84 -27.50 -2.23
CA GLU A 109 -14.38 -28.78 -2.68
C GLU A 109 -13.58 -29.37 -3.86
N ARG A 110 -13.17 -28.54 -4.83
CA ARG A 110 -12.29 -28.97 -5.95
C ARG A 110 -10.90 -29.38 -5.46
N LEU A 111 -10.38 -28.70 -4.44
CA LEU A 111 -9.09 -29.03 -3.81
C LEU A 111 -9.15 -30.38 -3.10
N LYS A 112 -10.24 -30.65 -2.36
CA LYS A 112 -10.48 -31.94 -1.71
C LYS A 112 -10.70 -33.09 -2.69
N ARG A 113 -11.28 -32.84 -3.86
CA ARG A 113 -11.45 -33.85 -4.94
C ARG A 113 -10.16 -34.14 -5.71
N GLY A 114 -9.10 -33.37 -5.52
CA GLY A 114 -7.86 -33.54 -6.28
C GLY A 114 -7.97 -33.14 -7.76
N ASP A 115 -8.97 -32.31 -8.11
CA ASP A 115 -9.31 -31.96 -9.51
C ASP A 115 -8.34 -30.96 -10.16
N PHE A 116 -7.28 -30.54 -9.48
CA PHE A 116 -6.21 -29.75 -10.09
C PHE A 116 -5.33 -30.67 -10.94
N LYS A 117 -5.90 -31.16 -12.05
CA LYS A 117 -5.12 -31.73 -13.14
C LYS A 117 -4.12 -30.66 -13.57
N ARG A 118 -2.82 -30.99 -13.50
CA ARG A 118 -1.73 -30.20 -14.08
C ARG A 118 -2.16 -29.82 -15.51
N GLN A 119 -2.50 -28.55 -15.72
CA GLN A 119 -2.50 -27.98 -17.06
C GLN A 119 -1.04 -27.99 -17.49
N LYS A 120 -0.70 -28.99 -18.31
CA LYS A 120 0.49 -29.00 -19.14
C LYS A 120 0.25 -28.12 -20.35
#